data_AF-A0A0G4NMH8-F1
#
_entry.id   AF-A0A0G4NMH8-F1
#
_cell.length_a   1.000
_cell.length_b   1.000
_cell.length_c   1.000
_cell.angle_alpha   90.00
_cell.angle_beta   90.00
_cell.angle_gamma   90.00
#
_symmetry.space_group_name_H-M   'P 1'
#
loop_
_entity.id
_entity.type
_entity.pdbx_description
1 polymer ?
#
loop_
_entity_poly.entity_id
_entity_poly.type
_entity_poly.pdbx_seq_one_letter_code
_entity_poly.pdbx_strand_id
1 'polypeptide(L)'
;MTSVFGQPDVVSLLTVGSAASPKVDLIGEAGAKALVEAQAEGEKGGLAVFLQKKSPGEVKQDVFIGGLPPTPAGTAQAADGTWNVHKYEPKTEGSYPAEYSCRSFV
;
A
#
# COMPACT_ATOMS: atom_id res chain seq x y z
N MET A 1 9.49 -17.61 3.18
CA MET A 1 8.27 -17.90 2.40
C MET A 1 7.89 -16.60 1.71
N THR A 2 7.92 -16.55 0.38
CA THR A 2 7.68 -15.31 -0.38
C THR A 2 6.20 -15.23 -0.73
N SER A 3 5.56 -14.12 -0.39
CA SER A 3 4.19 -13.86 -0.83
C SER A 3 4.22 -13.26 -2.24
N VAL A 4 3.47 -13.85 -3.17
CA VAL A 4 3.34 -13.38 -4.55
C VAL A 4 1.87 -13.04 -4.77
N PHE A 5 1.60 -11.84 -5.29
CA PHE A 5 0.25 -11.38 -5.58
C PHE A 5 0.12 -11.09 -7.07
N GLY A 6 -0.85 -11.72 -7.72
CA GLY A 6 -1.28 -11.41 -9.08
C GLY A 6 -2.37 -10.35 -9.11
N GLN A 7 -2.67 -9.83 -10.30
CA GLN A 7 -3.83 -8.95 -10.50
C GLN A 7 -5.16 -9.54 -10.01
N PRO A 8 -5.49 -10.83 -10.26
CA PRO A 8 -6.77 -11.38 -9.78
C PRO A 8 -6.87 -11.43 -8.26
N ASP A 9 -5.75 -11.65 -7.56
CA ASP A 9 -5.73 -11.65 -6.09
C ASP A 9 -6.08 -10.27 -5.53
N VAL A 10 -5.56 -9.21 -6.14
CA VAL A 10 -5.84 -7.82 -5.75
C VAL A 10 -7.30 -7.46 -6.04
N VAL A 11 -7.83 -7.83 -7.21
CA VAL A 11 -9.25 -7.60 -7.54
C VAL A 11 -10.16 -8.32 -6.58
N SER A 12 -9.83 -9.57 -6.21
CA SER A 12 -10.57 -10.33 -5.20
C SER A 12 -10.58 -9.62 -3.85
N LEU A 13 -9.41 -9.20 -3.36
CA LEU A 13 -9.30 -8.45 -2.10
C LEU A 13 -10.08 -7.14 -2.09
N LEU A 14 -10.09 -6.41 -3.21
CA LEU A 14 -10.87 -5.16 -3.34
C LEU A 14 -12.38 -5.42 -3.37
N THR A 15 -12.81 -6.59 -3.88
CA THR A 15 -14.22 -6.96 -4.04
C THR A 15 -14.81 -7.57 -2.78
N VAL A 16 -14.21 -8.63 -2.24
CA VAL A 16 -14.74 -9.38 -1.08
C VAL A 16 -14.17 -8.90 0.26
N GLY A 17 -13.08 -8.15 0.24
CA GLY A 17 -12.34 -7.74 1.43
C GLY A 17 -11.27 -8.74 1.84
N SER A 18 -10.71 -8.54 3.03
CA SER A 18 -9.70 -9.42 3.62
C SER A 18 -10.25 -10.12 4.87
N ALA A 19 -9.55 -11.13 5.38
CA ALA A 19 -9.93 -11.77 6.64
C ALA A 19 -9.98 -10.80 7.83
N ALA A 20 -9.18 -9.72 7.81
CA ALA A 20 -9.19 -8.68 8.85
C ALA A 20 -10.34 -7.67 8.67
N SER A 21 -10.76 -7.42 7.43
CA SER A 21 -11.83 -6.49 7.07
C SER A 21 -12.68 -7.06 5.93
N PRO A 22 -13.65 -7.93 6.22
CA PRO A 22 -14.55 -8.50 5.22
C PRO A 22 -15.53 -7.44 4.71
N LYS A 23 -15.74 -7.38 3.40
CA LYS A 23 -16.72 -6.47 2.77
C LYS A 23 -18.01 -7.17 2.35
N VAL A 24 -17.95 -8.49 2.20
CA VAL A 24 -19.07 -9.34 1.81
C VAL A 24 -19.17 -10.47 2.84
N ASP A 25 -20.39 -10.80 3.26
CA ASP A 25 -20.62 -11.97 4.12
C ASP A 25 -20.43 -13.25 3.31
N LEU A 26 -19.24 -13.86 3.46
CA LEU A 26 -18.87 -15.09 2.76
C LEU A 26 -19.44 -16.33 3.47
N ILE A 27 -20.75 -16.37 3.69
CA ILE A 27 -21.42 -17.49 4.36
C ILE A 27 -21.92 -18.49 3.31
N GLY A 28 -21.44 -19.74 3.40
CA GLY A 28 -21.92 -20.86 2.59
C GLY A 28 -21.59 -20.77 1.09
N GLU A 29 -22.41 -21.41 0.26
CA GLU A 29 -22.19 -21.48 -1.20
C GLU A 29 -22.18 -20.12 -1.89
N ALA A 30 -22.95 -19.16 -1.38
CA ALA A 30 -23.01 -17.80 -1.93
C ALA A 30 -21.65 -17.08 -1.79
N GLY A 31 -20.97 -17.28 -0.66
CA GLY A 31 -19.62 -16.75 -0.44
C GLY A 31 -18.58 -17.39 -1.35
N ALA A 32 -18.65 -18.71 -1.55
CA ALA A 32 -17.75 -19.42 -2.45
C ALA A 32 -17.90 -18.95 -3.91
N LYS A 33 -19.15 -18.70 -4.36
CA LYS A 33 -19.41 -18.15 -5.69
C LYS A 33 -18.88 -16.71 -5.83
N ALA A 34 -19.09 -15.86 -4.83
CA ALA A 34 -18.59 -14.50 -4.85
C ALA A 34 -17.05 -14.43 -4.96
N LEU A 35 -16.32 -15.34 -4.30
CA LEU A 35 -14.87 -15.44 -4.43
C LEU A 35 -14.42 -15.83 -5.84
N VAL A 36 -15.08 -16.84 -6.43
CA VAL A 36 -14.75 -17.31 -7.78
C VAL A 36 -15.07 -16.25 -8.83
N GLU A 37 -16.20 -15.55 -8.68
CA GLU A 37 -16.59 -14.47 -9.58
C GLU A 37 -15.60 -13.30 -9.53
N ALA A 38 -15.18 -12.89 -8.33
CA ALA A 38 -14.21 -11.82 -8.15
C ALA A 38 -12.83 -12.18 -8.75
N GLN A 39 -12.38 -13.42 -8.59
CA GLN A 39 -11.15 -13.91 -9.19
C GLN A 39 -11.25 -13.96 -10.72
N ALA A 40 -12.35 -14.49 -11.25
CA ALA A 40 -12.59 -14.59 -12.69
C ALA A 40 -12.70 -13.22 -13.36
N GLU A 41 -13.23 -12.21 -12.67
CA GLU A 41 -13.23 -10.83 -13.15
C GLU A 41 -11.80 -10.29 -13.28
N GLY A 42 -10.97 -10.55 -12.26
CA GLY A 42 -9.56 -10.17 -12.28
C GLY A 42 -8.73 -10.86 -13.36
N GLU A 43 -9.03 -12.12 -13.69
CA GLU A 43 -8.34 -12.86 -14.77
C GLU A 43 -8.74 -12.36 -16.17
N LYS A 44 -10.02 -12.02 -16.37
CA LYS A 44 -10.54 -11.62 -17.70
C LYS A 44 -10.30 -10.15 -18.03
N GLY A 45 -10.51 -9.26 -17.06
CA GLY A 45 -10.43 -7.81 -17.26
C GLY A 45 -9.18 -7.17 -16.69
N GLY A 46 -8.48 -7.84 -15.77
CA GLY A 46 -7.38 -7.26 -15.02
C GLY A 46 -7.83 -6.14 -14.06
N LEU A 47 -6.86 -5.60 -13.33
CA LEU A 47 -7.12 -4.57 -12.33
C LEU A 47 -7.65 -3.26 -12.96
N ALA A 48 -7.17 -2.91 -14.15
CA ALA A 48 -7.54 -1.65 -14.81
C ALA A 48 -9.05 -1.58 -15.14
N VAL A 49 -9.62 -2.66 -15.66
CA VAL A 49 -11.06 -2.72 -16.00
C VAL A 49 -11.91 -2.67 -14.73
N PHE A 50 -11.48 -3.35 -13.66
CA PHE A 50 -12.16 -3.29 -12.37
C PHE A 50 -12.18 -1.86 -11.80
N LEU A 51 -11.05 -1.16 -11.83
CA LEU A 51 -10.95 0.22 -11.38
C LEU A 51 -11.79 1.21 -12.20
N GLN A 52 -11.97 0.96 -13.50
CA GLN A 52 -12.84 1.78 -14.35
C GLN A 52 -14.33 1.58 -14.07
N LYS A 53 -14.74 0.35 -13.74
CA LYS A 53 -16.13 0.03 -13.39
C LYS A 53 -16.53 0.56 -12.01
N LYS A 54 -15.59 0.54 -11.06
CA LYS A 54 -15.83 1.01 -9.70
C LYS A 54 -15.84 2.53 -9.65
N SER A 55 -16.69 3.09 -8.78
CA SER A 55 -16.68 4.53 -8.56
C SER A 55 -15.32 4.95 -7.99
N PRO A 56 -14.77 6.12 -8.38
CA PRO A 56 -13.49 6.59 -7.86
C PRO A 56 -13.47 6.75 -6.34
N GLY A 57 -14.63 6.81 -5.67
CA GLY A 57 -14.73 6.92 -4.22
C GLY A 57 -14.51 5.60 -3.48
N GLU A 58 -15.04 4.49 -4.00
CA GLU A 58 -15.02 3.20 -3.29
C GLU A 58 -13.62 2.63 -3.15
N VAL A 59 -12.84 2.59 -4.24
CA VAL A 59 -11.50 1.97 -4.19
C VAL A 59 -10.46 2.90 -3.58
N LYS A 60 -10.69 4.23 -3.65
CA LYS A 60 -9.78 5.19 -3.03
C LYS A 60 -9.76 5.05 -1.51
N GLN A 61 -10.87 4.70 -0.87
CA GLN A 61 -10.92 4.51 0.57
C GLN A 61 -10.10 3.30 1.04
N ASP A 62 -9.91 2.30 0.18
CA ASP A 62 -9.14 1.11 0.53
C ASP A 62 -7.63 1.31 0.42
N VAL A 63 -7.19 2.17 -0.49
CA VAL A 63 -5.77 2.33 -0.84
C VAL A 63 -5.20 3.65 -0.31
N PHE A 64 -5.99 4.72 -0.32
CA PHE A 64 -5.52 6.06 0.05
C PHE A 64 -5.85 6.37 1.51
N ILE A 65 -4.90 7.00 2.19
CA ILE A 65 -5.06 7.48 3.56
C ILE A 65 -5.41 8.96 3.47
N GLY A 66 -6.64 9.33 3.83
CA GLY A 66 -7.11 10.72 3.72
C GLY A 66 -7.11 11.26 2.29
N GLY A 67 -7.23 10.40 1.27
CA GLY A 67 -7.18 10.78 -0.15
C GLY A 67 -5.77 10.96 -0.71
N LEU A 68 -4.73 10.78 0.11
CA LEU A 68 -3.32 10.77 -0.30
C LEU A 68 -2.80 9.33 -0.46
N PRO A 69 -1.91 9.07 -1.43
CA PRO A 69 -1.32 7.74 -1.59
C PRO A 69 -0.56 7.36 -0.31
N PRO A 70 -0.52 6.08 0.05
CA PRO A 70 0.17 5.62 1.26
C PRO A 70 1.67 5.93 1.15
N THR A 71 2.30 6.25 2.28
CA THR A 71 3.74 6.52 2.32
C THR A 71 4.53 5.23 2.12
N PRO A 72 5.77 5.30 1.58
CA PRO A 72 6.63 4.14 1.47
C PRO A 72 6.85 3.46 2.84
N ALA A 73 6.70 2.13 2.88
CA ALA A 73 7.00 1.36 4.07
C ALA A 73 8.46 1.61 4.52
N GLY A 74 8.66 1.95 5.80
CA GLY A 74 9.97 2.29 6.38
C GLY A 74 10.24 3.80 6.49
N THR A 75 9.43 4.65 5.88
CA THR A 75 9.38 6.08 6.22
C THR A 75 8.37 6.28 7.34
N ALA A 76 8.74 5.89 8.56
CA ALA A 76 7.88 6.14 9.71
C ALA A 76 7.80 7.65 9.93
N GLN A 77 6.77 8.26 9.36
CA GLN A 77 6.20 9.46 9.95
C GLN A 77 5.69 9.02 11.33
N ALA A 78 6.33 9.49 12.39
CA ALA A 78 5.83 9.25 13.73
C ALA A 78 4.39 9.79 13.84
N ALA A 79 3.64 9.28 14.81
CA ALA A 79 2.23 9.63 15.01
C ALA A 79 2.00 11.14 15.25
N ASP A 80 3.06 11.92 15.46
CA ASP A 80 3.09 13.37 15.59
C ASP A 80 3.31 14.13 14.26
N GLY A 81 3.44 13.42 13.13
CA GLY A 81 3.70 14.00 11.82
C GLY A 81 5.18 14.18 11.47
N THR A 82 6.13 13.77 12.33
CA THR A 82 7.56 13.93 12.10
C THR A 82 8.17 12.76 11.32
N TRP A 83 8.91 13.04 10.26
CA TRP A 83 9.59 12.02 9.45
C TRP A 83 10.85 11.53 10.18
N ASN A 84 10.83 10.32 10.75
CA ASN A 84 12.03 9.67 11.28
C ASN A 84 12.76 8.90 10.17
N VAL A 85 13.15 9.61 9.12
CA VAL A 85 14.23 9.16 8.25
C VAL A 85 15.50 9.27 9.09
N HIS A 86 16.34 8.22 9.14
CA HIS A 86 17.57 8.16 9.93
C HIS A 86 18.18 9.55 10.13
N LYS A 87 18.10 10.07 11.36
CA LYS A 87 18.59 11.41 11.67
C LYS A 87 20.11 11.38 11.53
N TYR A 88 20.58 11.75 10.34
CA TYR A 88 21.98 12.03 10.12
C TYR A 88 22.34 13.25 10.96
N GLU A 89 23.00 13.01 12.08
CA GLU A 89 23.53 14.11 12.88
C GLU A 89 24.79 14.62 12.17
N PRO A 90 24.88 15.92 11.82
CA PRO A 90 26.10 16.46 11.27
C PRO A 90 27.17 16.33 12.35
N LYS A 91 28.29 15.69 12.02
CA LYS A 91 29.41 15.59 12.94
C LYS A 91 29.94 17.01 13.17
N THR A 92 30.01 17.43 14.43
CA THR A 92 30.47 18.79 14.81
C THR A 92 31.91 19.05 14.40
N GLU A 93 32.72 17.99 14.32
CA GLU A 93 34.06 18.01 13.73
C GLU A 93 34.01 17.34 12.34
N GLY A 94 34.14 18.16 11.29
CA GLY A 94 34.24 17.67 9.93
C GLY A 94 35.49 16.80 9.75
N SER A 95 35.34 15.65 9.10
CA SER A 95 36.48 14.79 8.76
C SER A 95 37.39 15.41 7.69
N TYR A 96 36.95 16.51 7.07
CA TYR A 96 37.65 17.23 6.02
C TYR A 96 37.93 18.69 6.44
N PRO A 97 39.06 19.28 5.99
CA PRO A 97 39.32 20.71 6.15
C PRO A 97 38.25 21.58 5.49
N ALA A 98 38.10 22.83 5.98
CA ALA A 98 37.07 23.78 5.53
C ALA A 98 37.13 24.17 4.04
N GLU A 99 38.21 23.81 3.35
CA GLU A 99 38.39 24.00 1.91
C GLU A 99 37.52 23.06 1.08
N TYR A 100 37.11 21.92 1.64
CA TYR A 100 36.25 20.94 0.94
C TYR A 100 34.78 21.15 1.29
N SER A 101 33.91 21.17 0.28
CA SER A 101 32.45 21.30 0.44
C SER A 101 31.74 20.01 0.91
N CYS A 102 32.50 19.06 1.46
CA CYS A 102 32.01 17.77 1.92
C CYS A 102 31.45 17.87 3.35
N ARG A 103 30.23 17.37 3.56
CA ARG A 103 29.61 17.27 4.90
C ARG A 103 29.83 15.88 5.48
N SER A 104 30.17 15.81 6.75
CA SER A 104 30.28 14.56 7.51
C SER A 104 29.02 14.34 8.33
N PHE A 105 28.42 13.18 8.18
CA PHE A 105 27.24 12.75 8.92
C PHE A 105 27.60 11.50 9.73
N VAL A 106 27.10 11.41 10.96
CA VAL A 106 27.21 10.21 11.82
C VAL A 106 26.12 9.21 11.47
#